data_AF-A0A0A9HR78-F1
#
_entry.id   AF-A0A0A9HR78-F1
#
_cell.length_a   1.000
_cell.length_b   1.000
_cell.length_c   1.000
_cell.angle_alpha   90.00
_cell.angle_beta   90.00
_cell.angle_gamma   90.00
#
_symmetry.space_group_name_H-M   'P 1'
#
loop_
_entity.id
_entity.type
_entity.pdbx_description
1 polymer ?
#
loop_
_entity_poly.entity_id
_entity_poly.type
_entity_poly.pdbx_seq_one_letter_code
_entity_poly.pdbx_strand_id
1 'polypeptide(L)'
;MDLKDCLVSGHEISSASLKTLIMVKCNMFWGLSINAPNLILLRCVTPIGQAPSFKNLGSLVAGNIILDDYAFSDDYEDFSKDELDETFDDDELDDTNDDDYGNFKNKKRKTGTGYGFWCT
;
A
#
# COMPACT_ATOMS: atom_id res chain seq x y z
N MET A 1 12.66 20.18 18.28
CA MET A 1 13.36 19.70 17.09
C MET A 1 12.46 20.02 15.93
N ASP A 2 12.96 20.83 15.01
CA ASP A 2 12.18 21.31 13.88
C ASP A 2 12.88 20.86 12.58
N LEU A 3 12.20 20.00 11.83
CA LEU A 3 12.64 19.42 10.58
C LEU A 3 11.73 19.96 9.47
N LYS A 4 12.32 20.56 8.44
CA LYS A 4 11.60 21.13 7.30
C LYS A 4 12.30 20.75 6.02
N ASP A 5 11.56 20.24 5.04
CA ASP A 5 12.09 19.85 3.73
C ASP A 5 13.31 18.91 3.85
N CYS A 6 13.29 18.05 4.87
CA CYS A 6 14.38 17.13 5.21
C CYS A 6 14.09 15.71 4.73
N LEU A 7 15.14 15.00 4.36
CA LEU A 7 15.11 13.54 4.18
C LEU A 7 15.43 12.86 5.51
N VAL A 8 14.49 12.08 6.03
CA VAL A 8 14.65 11.27 7.24
C VAL A 8 14.93 9.83 6.82
N SER A 9 16.22 9.48 6.77
CA SER A 9 16.69 8.14 6.35
C SER A 9 16.73 7.11 7.48
N GLY A 10 16.43 7.51 8.72
CA GLY A 10 16.39 6.61 9.88
C GLY A 10 15.07 5.85 9.99
N HIS A 11 15.11 4.67 10.63
CA HIS A 11 13.90 3.89 10.92
C HIS A 11 13.19 4.34 12.21
N GLU A 12 13.89 5.03 13.10
CA GLU A 12 13.33 5.54 14.35
C GLU A 12 13.91 6.92 14.71
N ILE A 13 13.05 7.82 15.17
CA ILE A 13 13.42 9.02 15.92
C ILE A 13 13.13 8.72 17.39
N SER A 14 14.17 8.38 18.16
CA SER A 14 14.05 8.14 19.60
C SER A 14 14.71 9.24 20.41
N SER A 15 13.98 9.81 21.37
CA SER A 15 14.55 10.80 22.28
C SER A 15 13.73 10.94 23.56
N ALA A 16 14.38 10.68 24.70
CA ALA A 16 13.78 10.87 26.01
C ALA A 16 13.78 12.34 26.47
N SER A 17 14.56 13.23 25.86
CA SER A 17 14.62 14.65 26.23
C SER A 17 13.79 15.56 25.33
N LEU A 18 13.30 15.03 24.20
CA LEU A 18 12.59 15.80 23.20
C LEU A 18 11.21 16.20 23.69
N LYS A 19 10.97 17.51 23.81
CA LYS A 19 9.68 18.09 24.23
C LYS A 19 8.79 18.52 23.07
N THR A 20 9.39 18.91 21.96
CA THR A 20 8.66 19.43 20.79
C THR A 20 9.25 18.86 19.52
N LEU A 21 8.41 18.33 18.66
CA LEU A 21 8.76 17.79 17.35
C LEU A 21 7.87 18.43 16.30
N ILE A 22 8.50 19.17 15.37
CA ILE A 22 7.84 19.76 14.23
C ILE A 22 8.48 19.18 12.96
N MET A 23 7.67 18.58 12.10
CA MET A 23 8.06 18.02 10.81
C MET A 23 7.15 18.62 9.75
N VAL A 24 7.75 19.24 8.74
CA VAL A 24 7.02 19.88 7.63
C VAL A 24 7.65 19.44 6.32
N LYS A 25 6.85 18.85 5.42
CA LYS A 25 7.33 18.41 4.09
C LYS A 25 8.55 17.49 4.16
N CYS A 26 8.62 16.65 5.18
CA CYS A 26 9.72 15.69 5.32
C CYS A 26 9.45 14.45 4.46
N ASN A 27 10.48 13.99 3.76
CA ASN A 27 10.49 12.69 3.09
C ASN A 27 10.94 11.64 4.09
N MET A 28 10.08 10.68 4.39
CA MET A 28 10.32 9.67 5.42
C MET A 28 10.39 8.29 4.79
N PHE A 29 11.30 7.48 5.31
CA PHE A 29 11.39 6.09 4.89
C PHE A 29 10.19 5.27 5.39
N TRP A 30 9.86 4.21 4.64
CA TRP A 30 8.78 3.31 5.00
C TRP A 30 8.99 2.76 6.42
N GLY A 31 7.95 2.83 7.25
CA GLY A 31 7.98 2.34 8.63
C GLY A 31 8.75 3.22 9.62
N LEU A 32 9.02 4.50 9.32
CA LEU A 32 9.56 5.43 10.31
C LEU A 32 8.71 5.40 11.60
N SER A 33 9.39 5.31 12.74
CA SER A 33 8.74 5.35 14.05
C SER A 33 9.28 6.47 14.94
N ILE A 34 8.42 7.06 15.75
CA ILE A 34 8.77 8.14 16.67
C ILE A 34 8.53 7.64 18.09
N ASN A 35 9.60 7.61 18.88
CA ASN A 35 9.61 7.10 20.25
C ASN A 35 10.15 8.18 21.20
N ALA A 36 9.24 8.96 21.77
CA ALA A 36 9.58 10.12 22.57
C ALA A 36 8.65 10.26 23.79
N PRO A 37 8.98 9.61 24.93
CA PRO A 37 8.10 9.55 26.11
C PRO A 37 7.79 10.92 26.71
N ASN A 38 8.71 11.87 26.56
CA ASN A 38 8.59 13.22 27.12
C ASN A 38 8.18 14.27 26.06
N LEU A 39 7.69 13.82 24.90
CA LEU A 39 7.19 14.72 23.86
C LEU A 39 5.86 15.34 24.30
N ILE A 40 5.80 16.67 24.29
CA ILE A 40 4.63 17.46 24.71
C ILE A 40 3.85 17.97 23.49
N LEU A 41 4.57 18.40 22.45
CA LEU A 41 3.97 18.96 21.24
C LEU A 41 4.51 18.23 20.01
N LEU A 42 3.59 17.70 19.20
CA LEU A 42 3.86 17.09 17.91
C LEU A 42 3.15 17.88 16.80
N ARG A 43 3.88 18.22 15.74
CA ARG A 43 3.31 18.78 14.51
C ARG A 43 3.94 18.09 13.32
N CYS A 44 3.16 17.30 12.59
CA CYS A 44 3.54 16.66 11.34
C CYS A 44 2.66 17.22 10.22
N VAL A 45 3.27 17.86 9.22
CA VAL A 45 2.54 18.52 8.13
C VAL A 45 3.08 18.06 6.80
N THR A 46 2.17 17.63 5.94
CA THR A 46 2.41 17.14 4.58
C THR A 46 3.60 16.18 4.53
N PRO A 47 3.57 15.07 5.30
CA PRO A 47 4.56 14.03 5.18
C PRO A 47 4.57 13.46 3.76
N ILE A 48 5.77 13.25 3.18
CA ILE A 48 5.93 12.66 1.86
C ILE A 48 6.20 11.17 2.02
N GLY A 49 5.44 10.33 1.30
CA GLY A 49 5.47 8.89 1.42
C GLY A 49 4.50 8.40 2.50
N GLN A 50 4.98 7.55 3.40
CA GLN A 50 4.15 6.98 4.47
C GLN A 50 4.20 7.85 5.74
N ALA A 51 3.06 8.06 6.40
CA ALA A 51 3.03 8.70 7.71
C ALA A 51 3.82 7.88 8.76
N PRO A 52 4.54 8.53 9.70
CA PRO A 52 5.31 7.81 10.70
C PRO A 52 4.39 7.17 11.73
N SER A 53 4.84 6.04 12.28
CA SER A 53 4.20 5.43 13.43
C SER A 53 4.64 6.14 14.72
N PHE A 54 3.72 6.25 15.68
CA PHE A 54 3.98 6.91 16.95
C PHE A 54 4.00 5.87 18.06
N LYS A 55 5.07 5.84 18.84
CA LYS A 55 5.29 4.90 19.95
C LYS A 55 5.63 5.69 21.20
N ASN A 56 5.09 5.24 22.34
CA ASN A 56 5.50 5.73 23.66
C ASN A 56 5.53 7.27 23.76
N LEU A 57 4.39 7.92 23.50
CA LEU A 57 4.23 9.38 23.61
C LEU A 57 3.52 9.76 24.93
N GLY A 58 4.06 9.29 26.05
CA GLY A 58 3.38 9.36 27.35
C GLY A 58 3.05 10.76 27.86
N SER A 59 3.77 11.78 27.40
CA SER A 59 3.60 13.19 27.84
C SER A 59 2.92 14.09 26.81
N LEU A 60 2.35 13.53 25.73
CA LEU A 60 1.84 14.33 24.61
C LEU A 60 0.59 15.11 25.03
N VAL A 61 0.67 16.44 24.95
CA VAL A 61 -0.44 17.35 25.25
C VAL A 61 -1.17 17.74 23.97
N ALA A 62 -0.44 17.97 22.88
CA ALA A 62 -1.02 18.36 21.60
C ALA A 62 -0.30 17.69 20.43
N GLY A 63 -1.08 17.11 19.52
CA GLY A 63 -0.60 16.52 18.27
C GLY A 63 -1.40 17.03 17.09
N ASN A 64 -0.72 17.57 16.08
CA ASN A 64 -1.34 17.96 14.81
C ASN A 64 -0.68 17.17 13.68
N ILE A 65 -1.49 16.43 12.91
CA ILE A 65 -1.05 15.64 11.76
C ILE A 65 -1.90 16.08 10.58
N ILE A 66 -1.26 16.65 9.57
CA ILE A 66 -1.90 17.09 8.33
C ILE A 66 -1.30 16.26 7.21
N LEU A 67 -2.09 15.35 6.64
CA LEU A 67 -1.69 14.52 5.50
C LEU A 67 -2.15 15.21 4.21
N ASP A 68 -1.37 15.06 3.15
CA ASP A 68 -1.75 15.50 1.80
C ASP A 68 -2.12 14.25 0.99
N ASP A 69 -3.12 14.35 0.11
CA ASP A 69 -3.74 13.19 -0.56
C ASP A 69 -2.81 12.48 -1.57
N TYR A 70 -1.60 13.02 -1.80
CA TYR A 70 -0.58 12.38 -2.65
C TYR A 70 -0.12 11.01 -2.15
N ALA A 71 -0.32 10.68 -0.87
CA ALA A 71 0.08 9.38 -0.31
C ALA A 71 -0.86 8.22 -0.69
N PHE A 72 -1.98 8.51 -1.39
CA PHE A 72 -3.01 7.54 -1.75
C PHE A 72 -3.27 7.45 -3.26
N SER A 73 -2.37 7.96 -4.12
CA SER A 73 -2.55 7.69 -5.56
C SER A 73 -2.52 6.18 -5.79
N ASP A 74 -3.60 5.69 -6.40
CA ASP A 74 -4.05 4.30 -6.52
C ASP A 74 -3.12 3.38 -7.34
N ASP A 75 -1.82 3.41 -7.13
CA ASP A 75 -0.82 2.56 -7.79
C ASP A 75 -0.77 1.16 -7.13
N TYR A 76 -1.83 0.74 -6.44
CA TYR A 76 -1.96 -0.61 -5.91
C TYR A 76 -2.32 -1.56 -7.06
N GLU A 77 -1.30 -2.13 -7.70
CA GLU A 77 -1.49 -3.28 -8.59
C GLU A 77 -2.05 -4.45 -7.78
N ASP A 78 -3.26 -4.89 -8.15
CA ASP A 78 -3.95 -6.04 -7.58
C ASP A 78 -3.29 -7.32 -8.09
N PHE A 79 -2.29 -7.82 -7.35
CA PHE A 79 -1.59 -9.09 -7.63
C PHE A 79 -2.46 -10.33 -7.38
N SER A 80 -3.77 -10.20 -7.14
CA SER A 80 -4.66 -11.35 -6.94
C SER A 80 -5.03 -12.11 -8.22
N LYS A 81 -4.37 -11.82 -9.36
CA LYS A 81 -4.61 -12.47 -10.67
C LYS A 81 -3.51 -13.40 -11.15
N ASP A 82 -2.77 -14.01 -10.24
CA ASP A 82 -1.86 -15.09 -10.58
C ASP A 82 -2.45 -16.42 -10.08
N GLU A 83 -3.59 -16.83 -10.66
CA GLU A 83 -4.08 -18.20 -10.51
C GLU A 83 -3.23 -19.09 -11.43
N LEU A 84 -2.29 -19.77 -10.79
CA LEU A 84 -1.43 -20.81 -11.31
C LEU A 84 -2.29 -21.97 -11.83
N ASP A 85 -2.69 -21.94 -13.11
CA ASP A 85 -3.25 -23.12 -13.77
C ASP A 85 -2.10 -24.01 -14.26
N GLU A 86 -1.48 -24.72 -13.32
CA GLU A 86 -0.72 -25.92 -13.63
C GLU A 86 -1.70 -27.03 -13.98
N THR A 87 -1.89 -27.26 -15.28
CA THR A 87 -2.46 -28.52 -15.77
C THR A 87 -1.42 -29.20 -16.65
N PHE A 88 -0.65 -30.10 -16.03
CA PHE A 88 -0.02 -31.22 -16.72
C PHE A 88 -1.13 -32.13 -17.23
N ASP A 89 -1.30 -32.20 -18.55
CA ASP A 89 -1.95 -33.34 -19.19
C ASP A 89 -0.96 -33.89 -20.23
N ASP A 90 -0.26 -34.94 -19.81
CA ASP A 90 0.35 -35.92 -20.71
C ASP A 90 -0.81 -36.62 -21.45
N ASP A 91 -0.79 -36.60 -22.78
CA ASP A 91 -1.19 -37.74 -23.63
C ASP A 91 -0.84 -37.47 -25.12
N GLU A 92 -0.41 -38.54 -25.76
CA GLU A 92 0.46 -38.66 -26.93
C GLU A 92 -0.31 -38.73 -28.28
N LEU A 93 0.40 -38.45 -29.41
CA LEU A 93 0.10 -38.81 -30.83
C LEU A 93 -0.90 -37.91 -31.60
N ASP A 94 -0.79 -37.55 -32.89
CA ASP A 94 0.09 -37.84 -34.05
C ASP A 94 -0.22 -36.81 -35.18
N ASP A 95 0.70 -36.67 -36.14
CA ASP A 95 0.83 -35.75 -37.29
C ASP A 95 -0.43 -35.26 -38.04
N THR A 96 -0.49 -33.97 -38.43
CA THR A 96 -0.25 -33.47 -39.82
C THR A 96 -0.65 -31.99 -40.06
N ASN A 97 0.26 -31.29 -40.74
CA ASN A 97 0.33 -29.96 -41.36
C ASN A 97 -0.92 -29.13 -41.75
N ASP A 98 -0.70 -27.79 -41.72
CA ASP A 98 -1.11 -26.71 -42.66
C ASP A 98 -2.61 -26.59 -43.01
N ASP A 99 -3.29 -25.45 -43.13
CA ASP A 99 -2.98 -24.04 -43.29
C ASP A 99 -4.28 -23.20 -43.16
N ASP A 100 -4.08 -21.89 -42.98
CA ASP A 100 -4.92 -20.80 -43.51
C ASP A 100 -6.17 -20.26 -42.78
N TYR A 101 -6.27 -18.95 -42.97
CA TYR A 101 -7.05 -17.89 -42.39
C TYR A 101 -8.58 -18.09 -42.39
N GLY A 102 -9.25 -17.80 -41.26
CA GLY A 102 -10.66 -17.37 -41.32
C GLY A 102 -11.57 -17.72 -40.15
N ASN A 103 -12.00 -16.67 -39.46
CA ASN A 103 -13.39 -16.47 -39.02
C ASN A 103 -13.98 -17.50 -38.02
N PHE A 104 -13.94 -17.17 -36.73
CA PHE A 104 -14.81 -17.79 -35.74
C PHE A 104 -15.68 -16.79 -34.95
N LYS A 105 -16.84 -16.52 -35.57
CA LYS A 105 -18.18 -16.76 -35.00
C LYS A 105 -18.52 -16.12 -33.65
N ASN A 106 -19.38 -15.10 -33.74
CA ASN A 106 -20.37 -14.65 -32.76
C ASN A 106 -20.72 -15.71 -31.69
N LYS A 107 -20.20 -15.55 -30.45
CA LYS A 107 -20.68 -16.33 -29.31
C LYS A 107 -21.51 -15.45 -28.37
N LYS A 108 -22.82 -15.56 -28.58
CA LYS A 108 -23.94 -15.03 -27.80
C LYS A 108 -23.70 -15.23 -26.30
N ARG A 109 -23.49 -14.14 -25.54
CA ARG A 109 -23.49 -14.20 -24.07
C ARG A 109 -24.94 -14.41 -23.62
N LYS A 110 -25.25 -15.62 -23.13
CA LYS A 110 -26.48 -15.88 -22.38
C LYS A 110 -26.29 -15.28 -20.98
N THR A 111 -27.06 -14.24 -20.66
CA THR A 111 -27.32 -13.81 -19.29
C THR A 111 -28.13 -14.90 -18.60
N GLY A 112 -27.48 -15.66 -17.71
CA GLY A 112 -28.12 -16.58 -16.80
C GLY A 112 -28.20 -15.95 -15.42
N THR A 113 -29.39 -15.52 -15.04
CA THR A 113 -29.75 -15.06 -13.71
C THR A 113 -29.65 -16.22 -12.71
N GLY A 114 -28.98 -16.03 -11.58
CA GLY A 114 -28.86 -17.02 -10.51
C GLY A 114 -28.74 -16.36 -9.15
N TYR A 115 -29.89 -16.21 -8.49
CA TYR A 115 -30.07 -15.75 -7.13
C TYR A 115 -29.78 -16.90 -6.14
N GLY A 116 -29.09 -16.62 -5.03
CA GLY A 116 -29.40 -17.26 -3.74
C GLY A 116 -28.26 -17.92 -2.96
N PHE A 117 -28.06 -17.42 -1.72
CA PHE A 117 -27.83 -18.10 -0.41
C PHE A 117 -26.83 -19.28 -0.33
N TRP A 118 -25.89 -19.34 0.63
CA TRP A 118 -26.11 -19.50 2.09
C TRP A 118 -24.76 -19.30 2.84
N CYS A 119 -24.75 -18.62 3.99
CA CYS A 119 -23.66 -18.72 4.98
C CYS A 119 -24.08 -19.71 6.07
N THR A 120 -23.36 -20.82 6.21
CA THR A 120 -23.31 -21.63 7.44
C THR A 120 -22.14 -21.20 8.30
#